data_AF-A0A2T4B9S3-F1
#
_entry.id   AF-A0A2T4B9S3-F1
#
_cell.length_a   1.000
_cell.length_b   1.000
_cell.length_c   1.000
_cell.angle_alpha   90.00
_cell.angle_beta   90.00
_cell.angle_gamma   90.00
#
_symmetry.space_group_name_H-M   'P 1'
#
loop_
_entity.id
_entity.type
_entity.pdbx_description
1 polymer ?
#
loop_
_entity_poly.entity_id
_entity_poly.type
_entity_poly.pdbx_seq_one_letter_code
_entity_poly.pdbx_strand_id
1 'polypeptide(L)'
;PPALTPTNLQAHTTHLPFIDLIPFPQFRDSLLCAGDLLDARNFWNDLVSGKIKVWGKTPWDRRGWEMQEDFVDRWRWVITDDILEETNFWRVSRDEAPLL
;
A
#
# COMPACT_ATOMS: atom_id res chain seq x y z
N PRO A 1 8.36 3.53 -14.14
CA PRO A 1 7.01 3.75 -14.72
C PRO A 1 6.34 4.93 -13.98
N PRO A 2 5.36 5.64 -14.56
CA PRO A 2 4.80 6.86 -13.95
C PRO A 2 4.26 6.66 -12.52
N ALA A 3 3.65 5.51 -12.23
CA ALA A 3 3.14 5.16 -10.89
C ALA A 3 4.23 5.00 -9.81
N LEU A 4 5.51 4.85 -10.21
CA LEU A 4 6.65 4.72 -9.30
C LEU A 4 7.54 5.97 -9.28
N THR A 5 7.15 7.05 -9.96
CA THR A 5 7.88 8.32 -9.86
C THR A 5 7.92 8.76 -8.39
N PRO A 6 9.08 9.17 -7.84
CA PRO A 6 9.17 9.66 -6.47
C PRO A 6 8.20 10.82 -6.23
N THR A 7 7.52 10.82 -5.08
CA THR A 7 6.79 12.00 -4.61
C THR A 7 7.76 13.10 -4.17
N ASN A 8 7.25 14.32 -3.97
CA ASN A 8 8.06 15.42 -3.41
C ASN A 8 8.59 15.07 -2.02
N LEU A 9 7.79 14.37 -1.19
CA LEU A 9 8.20 13.95 0.14
C LEU A 9 9.28 12.87 0.07
N GLN A 10 9.10 11.84 -0.78
CA GLN A 10 10.13 10.81 -1.01
C GLN A 10 11.47 11.41 -1.45
N ALA A 11 11.46 12.41 -2.32
CA ALA A 11 12.68 13.03 -2.83
C ALA A 11 13.54 13.72 -1.75
N HIS A 12 12.96 14.07 -0.61
CA HIS A 12 13.63 14.80 0.47
C HIS A 12 13.67 14.03 1.80
N THR A 13 13.20 12.78 1.82
CA THR A 13 13.10 11.98 3.03
C THR A 13 13.94 10.72 2.88
N THR A 14 14.86 10.45 3.80
CA THR A 14 15.54 9.15 3.87
C THR A 14 14.55 8.09 4.31
N HIS A 15 14.46 6.99 3.57
CA HIS A 15 13.44 5.98 3.81
C HIS A 15 13.89 4.57 3.41
N LEU A 16 13.11 3.57 3.81
CA LEU A 16 13.42 2.18 3.52
C LEU A 16 13.09 1.85 2.06
N PRO A 17 13.96 1.11 1.35
CA PRO A 17 13.81 0.89 -0.10
C PRO A 17 12.49 0.24 -0.54
N PHE A 18 11.80 -0.47 0.36
CA PHE A 18 10.52 -1.10 0.00
C PHE A 18 9.42 -0.08 -0.35
N ILE A 19 9.51 1.16 0.16
CA ILE A 19 8.52 2.21 -0.14
C ILE A 19 8.53 2.54 -1.63
N ASP A 20 9.69 2.46 -2.30
CA ASP A 20 9.82 2.68 -3.74
C ASP A 20 9.12 1.61 -4.60
N LEU A 21 8.71 0.49 -4.01
CA LEU A 21 8.02 -0.60 -4.71
C LEU A 21 6.50 -0.44 -4.72
N ILE A 22 5.96 0.50 -3.93
CA ILE A 22 4.53 0.70 -3.73
C ILE A 22 4.01 1.71 -4.78
N PRO A 23 3.08 1.35 -5.68
CA PRO A 23 2.64 2.22 -6.77
C PRO A 23 1.57 3.25 -6.36
N PHE A 24 1.53 3.63 -5.09
CA PHE A 24 0.50 4.48 -4.48
C PHE A 24 1.15 5.71 -3.85
N PRO A 25 1.15 6.88 -4.52
CA PRO A 25 1.86 8.05 -4.04
C PRO A 25 1.34 8.55 -2.68
N GLN A 26 0.03 8.51 -2.42
CA GLN A 26 -0.49 8.97 -1.13
C GLN A 26 -0.16 7.98 -0.03
N PHE A 27 -0.26 6.68 -0.33
CA PHE A 27 0.10 5.65 0.64
C PHE A 27 1.59 5.71 1.00
N ARG A 28 2.47 5.90 0.02
CA ARG A 28 3.91 6.12 0.25
C ARG A 28 4.15 7.33 1.16
N ASP A 29 3.52 8.46 0.87
CA ASP A 29 3.67 9.67 1.69
C ASP A 29 3.17 9.47 3.12
N SER A 30 2.08 8.73 3.31
CA SER A 30 1.56 8.33 4.62
C SER A 30 2.56 7.48 5.42
N LEU A 31 3.20 6.50 4.77
CA LEU A 31 4.25 5.67 5.39
C LEU A 31 5.50 6.49 5.78
N LEU A 32 5.85 7.50 4.98
CA LEU A 32 6.95 8.42 5.31
C LEU A 32 6.61 9.32 6.49
N CYS A 33 5.40 9.89 6.51
CA CYS A 33 4.90 10.70 7.61
C CYS A 33 4.82 9.92 8.93
N ALA A 34 4.54 8.62 8.86
CA ALA A 34 4.55 7.74 10.01
C ALA A 34 5.95 7.62 10.66
N GLY A 35 7.01 7.67 9.87
CA GLY A 35 8.40 7.65 10.34
C GLY A 35 8.67 6.50 11.32
N ASP A 36 9.25 6.82 12.48
CA ASP A 36 9.63 5.84 13.51
C ASP A 36 8.44 5.19 14.23
N LEU A 37 7.22 5.72 14.07
CA LEU A 37 6.00 5.07 14.60
C LEU A 37 5.64 3.81 13.80
N LEU A 38 6.10 3.73 12.55
CA LEU A 38 5.93 2.54 11.73
C LEU A 38 6.95 1.47 12.15
N ASP A 39 6.46 0.35 12.70
CA ASP A 39 7.28 -0.86 12.83
C ASP A 39 7.55 -1.43 11.43
N ALA A 40 8.61 -0.93 10.81
CA ALA A 40 8.93 -1.23 9.42
C ALA A 40 9.23 -2.71 9.18
N ARG A 41 9.76 -3.44 10.18
CA ARG A 41 10.03 -4.87 10.05
C ARG A 41 8.73 -5.64 9.97
N ASN A 42 7.79 -5.35 10.85
CA ASN A 42 6.49 -6.01 10.84
C ASN A 42 5.64 -5.60 9.63
N PHE A 43 5.71 -4.33 9.23
CA PHE A 43 5.05 -3.86 8.01
C PHE A 43 5.57 -4.61 6.78
N TRP A 44 6.90 -4.71 6.62
CA TRP A 44 7.51 -5.47 5.53
C TRP A 44 7.07 -6.94 5.54
N ASN A 45 7.07 -7.59 6.70
CA ASN A 45 6.63 -8.99 6.81
C ASN A 45 5.18 -9.15 6.37
N ASP A 46 4.26 -8.29 6.81
CA ASP A 46 2.85 -8.36 6.42
C ASP A 46 2.66 -8.04 4.92
N LEU A 47 3.44 -7.11 4.38
CA LEU A 47 3.45 -6.76 2.96
C LEU A 47 3.82 -7.95 2.07
N VAL A 48 4.75 -8.81 2.51
CA VAL A 48 5.24 -9.96 1.72
C VAL A 48 4.64 -11.31 2.11
N SER A 49 3.87 -11.40 3.21
CA SER A 49 3.30 -12.67 3.70
C SER A 49 1.98 -13.07 3.03
N GLY A 50 1.52 -12.32 2.02
CA GLY A 50 0.25 -12.56 1.32
C GLY A 50 -0.95 -11.83 1.93
N LYS A 51 -0.74 -10.95 2.93
CA LYS A 51 -1.78 -10.04 3.43
C LYS A 51 -2.02 -8.84 2.50
N ILE A 52 -1.14 -8.65 1.52
CA ILE A 52 -1.42 -7.89 0.30
C ILE A 52 -1.27 -8.86 -0.88
N LYS A 53 -2.27 -8.86 -1.76
CA LYS A 53 -2.22 -9.56 -3.05
C LYS A 53 -1.82 -8.58 -4.14
N VAL A 54 -0.92 -9.02 -5.02
CA VAL A 54 -0.55 -8.32 -6.25
C VAL A 54 -0.92 -9.22 -7.42
N TRP A 55 -2.00 -8.88 -8.10
CA TRP A 55 -2.56 -9.56 -9.26
C TRP A 55 -1.82 -9.17 -10.54
N GLY A 56 -1.83 -10.10 -11.52
CA GLY A 56 -1.28 -9.86 -12.84
C GLY A 56 0.25 -9.93 -12.90
N LYS A 57 0.83 -9.34 -13.95
CA LYS A 57 2.27 -9.39 -14.24
C LYS A 57 2.95 -8.02 -14.18
N THR A 58 2.21 -6.99 -13.81
CA THR A 58 2.64 -5.58 -13.86
C THR A 58 2.56 -5.00 -12.44
N PRO A 59 3.61 -5.14 -11.62
CA PRO A 59 3.54 -4.77 -10.19
C PRO A 59 3.26 -3.30 -9.92
N TRP A 60 3.51 -2.42 -10.89
CA TRP A 60 3.21 -0.98 -10.80
C TRP A 60 1.83 -0.60 -11.35
N ASP A 61 1.03 -1.57 -11.79
CA ASP A 61 -0.39 -1.36 -12.03
C ASP A 61 -1.13 -1.32 -10.70
N ARG A 62 -1.67 -0.16 -10.34
CA ARG A 62 -2.42 0.04 -9.09
C ARG A 62 -3.62 -0.89 -8.97
N ARG A 63 -4.32 -1.16 -10.09
CA ARG A 63 -5.45 -2.09 -10.14
C ARG A 63 -5.03 -3.51 -9.79
N GLY A 64 -3.74 -3.83 -9.82
CA GLY A 64 -3.23 -5.13 -9.40
C GLY A 64 -3.21 -5.33 -7.88
N TRP A 65 -3.37 -4.31 -7.04
CA TRP A 65 -3.16 -4.45 -5.60
C TRP A 65 -4.47 -4.62 -4.82
N GLU A 66 -4.46 -5.53 -3.86
CA GLU A 66 -5.60 -5.79 -2.98
C GLU A 66 -5.14 -6.14 -1.57
N MET A 67 -5.48 -5.32 -0.57
CA MET A 67 -5.21 -5.60 0.84
C MET A 67 -6.21 -6.62 1.40
N GLN A 68 -5.74 -7.52 2.28
CA GLN A 68 -6.61 -8.40 3.05
C GLN A 68 -7.05 -7.71 4.36
N GLU A 69 -8.15 -8.17 4.96
CA GLU A 69 -8.75 -7.58 6.17
C GLU A 69 -7.75 -7.44 7.33
N ASP A 70 -6.92 -8.45 7.57
CA ASP A 70 -5.94 -8.46 8.65
C ASP A 70 -4.79 -7.46 8.45
N PHE A 71 -4.45 -7.13 7.20
CA PHE A 71 -3.54 -6.02 6.90
C PHE A 71 -4.19 -4.69 7.27
N VAL A 72 -5.45 -4.51 6.86
CA VAL A 72 -6.21 -3.27 7.11
C VAL A 72 -6.41 -3.04 8.60
N ASP A 73 -6.81 -4.06 9.36
CA ASP A 73 -7.03 -3.94 10.81
C ASP A 73 -5.78 -3.44 11.55
N ARG A 74 -4.60 -3.95 11.16
CA ARG A 74 -3.33 -3.59 11.79
C ARG A 74 -2.79 -2.23 11.35
N TRP A 75 -2.92 -1.92 10.06
CA TRP A 75 -2.25 -0.77 9.44
C TRP A 75 -3.21 0.34 9.00
N ARG A 76 -4.49 0.29 9.39
CA ARG A 76 -5.54 1.29 9.05
C ARG A 76 -5.13 2.75 9.21
N TRP A 77 -4.22 3.06 10.13
CA TRP A 77 -3.80 4.42 10.44
C TRP A 77 -2.80 5.00 9.42
N VAL A 78 -2.21 4.18 8.56
CA VAL A 78 -1.38 4.63 7.42
C VAL A 78 -2.06 4.43 6.06
N ILE A 79 -3.16 3.67 6.00
CA ILE A 79 -3.87 3.40 4.74
C ILE A 79 -4.52 4.68 4.21
N THR A 80 -4.42 4.87 2.89
CA THR A 80 -4.96 6.01 2.16
C THR A 80 -5.96 5.56 1.09
N ASP A 81 -6.76 6.51 0.62
CA ASP A 81 -7.83 6.25 -0.34
C ASP A 81 -7.31 5.60 -1.63
N ASP A 82 -6.13 5.98 -2.12
CA ASP A 82 -5.59 5.50 -3.39
C ASP A 82 -5.31 3.99 -3.44
N ILE A 83 -4.95 3.33 -2.34
CA ILE A 83 -4.84 1.87 -2.26
C ILE A 83 -6.14 1.20 -1.80
N LEU A 84 -6.95 1.91 -1.00
CA LEU A 84 -8.22 1.41 -0.49
C LEU A 84 -9.27 1.28 -1.61
N GLU A 85 -9.33 2.25 -2.53
CA GLU A 85 -10.21 2.23 -3.71
C GLU A 85 -9.94 1.00 -4.57
N GLU A 86 -8.67 0.67 -4.81
CA GLU A 86 -8.26 -0.50 -5.61
C GLU A 86 -8.60 -1.82 -4.88
N THR A 87 -8.41 -1.85 -3.55
CA THR A 87 -8.81 -2.98 -2.72
C THR A 87 -10.32 -3.20 -2.78
N ASN A 88 -11.11 -2.14 -2.60
CA ASN A 88 -12.57 -2.22 -2.56
C ASN A 88 -13.16 -2.53 -3.92
N PHE A 89 -12.51 -2.12 -5.02
CA PHE A 89 -12.91 -2.56 -6.35
C PHE A 89 -12.95 -4.09 -6.47
N TRP A 90 -11.90 -4.78 -6.04
CA TRP A 90 -11.82 -6.24 -6.14
C TRP A 90 -12.82 -6.94 -5.23
N ARG A 91 -13.00 -6.45 -4.01
CA ARG A 91 -13.95 -6.99 -3.04
C ARG A 91 -15.38 -6.88 -3.55
N VAL A 92 -15.79 -5.69 -3.97
CA VAL A 92 -17.13 -5.43 -4.51
C VAL A 92 -17.37 -6.22 -5.80
N SER A 93 -16.35 -6.41 -6.64
CA SER A 93 -16.45 -7.24 -7.85
C SER A 93 -16.74 -8.72 -7.57
N ARG A 94 -16.56 -9.17 -6.32
CA ARG A 94 -16.85 -10.53 -5.83
C ARG A 94 -17.98 -10.56 -4.79
N ASP A 95 -18.80 -9.50 -4.73
CA ASP A 95 -19.89 -9.34 -3.77
C ASP A 95 -19.44 -9.35 -2.29
N GLU A 96 -18.18 -9.01 -2.01
CA GLU A 96 -17.67 -8.80 -0.66
C GLU A 96 -17.89 -7.34 -0.22
N ALA A 97 -18.14 -7.11 1.08
CA ALA A 97 -18.27 -5.76 1.62
C ALA A 97 -16.94 -4.98 1.48
N PRO A 98 -17.00 -3.66 1.19
CA PRO A 98 -15.81 -2.82 1.18
C PRO A 98 -15.18 -2.76 2.58
N LEU A 99 -13.86 -2.59 2.61
CA LEU A 99 -13.11 -2.27 3.81
C LEU A 99 -13.09 -0.76 4.03
N LEU A 100 -13.22 -0.36 5.30
CA LEU A 100 -13.23 1.01 5.82
C LEU A 100 -14.31 1.93 5.24
#